data_AF-A0A2Z6MQG2-F1
#
_entry.id   AF-A0A2Z6MQG2-F1
#
_cell.length_a   1.000
_cell.length_b   1.000
_cell.length_c   1.000
_cell.angle_alpha   90.00
_cell.angle_beta   90.00
_cell.angle_gamma   90.00
#
_symmetry.space_group_name_H-M   'P 1'
#
loop_
_entity.id
_entity.type
_entity.pdbx_description
1 polymer ?
#
loop_
_entity_poly.entity_id
_entity_poly.type
_entity_poly.pdbx_seq_one_letter_code
_entity_poly.pdbx_strand_id
1 'polypeptide(L)'
;MDTLSDTFLADLDELSDNEPEIPADMDEDKVEEALQIQGVDLEEDDPEYQLTVECNALSLDIDNEILIIHNFIRHNYRFKFQELESLVHHPIDYARVVKKIGNQMDLSLVDLQGLLPSPIIMVVSVTASTTTGGKPLPEQVLNKTIEACDRALALHSAKKKVLDFVESRMGYIAPNTTPPSFRMRACRLLAEKSILAAQVDSIRGDPSGKTGRSLKDEIHKTIDKGLYQVPT
;
A
#
# COMPACT_ATOMS: atom_id res chain seq x y z
N MET A 1 -5.49 -15.06 32.72
CA MET A 1 -5.07 -15.26 31.32
C MET A 1 -5.55 -14.02 30.62
N ASP A 2 -4.75 -12.96 30.70
CA ASP A 2 -5.11 -11.70 30.07
C ASP A 2 -5.01 -11.93 28.58
N THR A 3 -6.11 -11.69 27.90
CA THR A 3 -6.17 -11.89 26.45
C THR A 3 -5.29 -10.84 25.78
N LEU A 4 -4.79 -11.12 24.57
CA LEU A 4 -4.06 -10.14 23.76
C LEU A 4 -4.85 -8.83 23.57
N SER A 5 -6.19 -8.87 23.67
CA SER A 5 -7.03 -7.69 23.71
C SER A 5 -6.90 -6.88 25.00
N ASP A 6 -6.75 -7.53 26.16
CA ASP A 6 -6.65 -6.83 27.45
C ASP A 6 -5.30 -6.14 27.60
N THR A 7 -4.22 -6.74 27.07
CA THR A 7 -2.88 -6.12 27.05
C THR A 7 -2.81 -4.96 26.07
N PHE A 8 -3.44 -5.09 24.90
CA PHE A 8 -3.48 -4.02 23.89
C PHE A 8 -4.38 -2.84 24.33
N LEU A 9 -5.50 -3.12 25.02
CA LEU A 9 -6.37 -2.09 25.59
C LEU A 9 -5.70 -1.34 26.75
N ALA A 10 -4.92 -2.03 27.59
CA ALA A 10 -4.16 -1.39 28.66
C ALA A 10 -3.07 -0.45 28.13
N ASP A 11 -2.36 -0.84 27.06
CA ASP A 11 -1.37 0.00 26.37
C ASP A 11 -2.01 1.22 25.67
N LEU A 12 -3.32 1.15 25.37
CA LEU A 12 -4.11 2.21 24.73
C LEU A 12 -4.65 3.23 25.75
N ASP A 13 -5.07 2.77 26.93
CA ASP A 13 -5.54 3.65 28.01
C ASP A 13 -4.40 4.54 28.56
N GLU A 14 -3.17 4.01 28.69
CA GLU A 14 -1.99 4.77 29.14
C GLU A 14 -1.60 5.93 28.19
N LEU A 15 -2.07 5.93 26.94
CA LEU A 15 -1.83 6.98 25.95
C LEU A 15 -2.98 7.99 25.82
N SER A 16 -4.15 7.69 26.41
CA SER A 16 -5.32 8.59 26.47
C SER A 16 -5.15 9.69 27.52
N ASP A 17 -4.37 9.46 28.57
CA ASP A 17 -4.23 10.38 29.71
C ASP A 17 -3.38 11.64 29.44
N ASN A 18 -2.88 11.83 28.22
CA ASN A 18 -2.11 13.01 27.79
C ASN A 18 -2.89 13.93 26.82
N GLU A 19 -4.20 14.08 27.00
CA GLU A 19 -4.96 15.14 26.34
C GLU A 19 -4.85 16.46 27.14
N PRO A 20 -4.47 17.60 26.52
CA PRO A 20 -4.57 18.90 27.18
C PRO A 20 -6.04 19.34 27.27
N GLU A 21 -6.51 19.70 28.48
CA GLU A 21 -7.84 20.28 28.71
C GLU A 21 -8.01 21.62 27.97
N ILE A 22 -9.05 21.75 27.13
CA ILE A 22 -9.41 23.01 26.45
C ILE A 22 -10.52 23.72 27.26
N PRO A 23 -10.37 25.01 27.62
CA PRO A 23 -11.39 25.76 28.37
C PRO A 23 -12.70 25.93 27.58
N ALA A 24 -13.83 25.88 28.29
CA ALA A 24 -15.18 25.79 27.74
C ALA A 24 -15.74 27.06 27.05
N ASP A 25 -14.97 28.14 26.93
CA ASP A 25 -15.47 29.47 26.53
C ASP A 25 -14.78 30.01 25.27
N MET A 26 -14.88 29.29 24.14
CA MET A 26 -14.56 29.84 22.82
C MET A 26 -15.85 30.06 22.03
N ASP A 27 -16.24 31.34 21.89
CA ASP A 27 -17.44 31.80 21.17
C ASP A 27 -17.50 31.24 19.74
N GLU A 28 -18.60 30.56 19.37
CA GLU A 28 -18.82 29.94 18.04
C GLU A 28 -18.68 30.95 16.87
N ASP A 29 -19.06 32.21 17.08
CA ASP A 29 -18.97 33.27 16.07
C ASP A 29 -17.52 33.68 15.74
N LYS A 30 -16.57 33.51 16.68
CA LYS A 30 -15.14 33.74 16.44
C LYS A 30 -14.46 32.56 15.76
N VAL A 31 -15.07 31.36 15.86
CA VAL A 31 -14.64 30.19 15.10
C VAL A 31 -14.97 30.41 13.63
N GLU A 32 -16.17 30.93 13.31
CA GLU A 32 -16.57 31.22 11.92
C GLU A 32 -15.75 32.31 11.23
N GLU A 33 -15.39 33.40 11.94
CA GLU A 33 -14.55 34.46 11.35
C GLU A 33 -13.08 33.99 11.15
N ALA A 34 -12.62 33.01 11.93
CA ALA A 34 -11.33 32.35 11.75
C ALA A 34 -11.33 31.28 10.63
N LEU A 35 -12.50 30.79 10.19
CA LEU A 35 -12.63 29.82 9.09
C LEU A 35 -12.32 30.44 7.71
N GLN A 36 -12.30 31.77 7.57
CA GLN A 36 -12.09 32.42 6.28
C GLN A 36 -10.62 32.53 5.84
N ILE A 37 -9.66 32.05 6.62
CA ILE A 37 -8.23 32.09 6.26
C ILE A 37 -7.66 30.67 6.32
N GLN A 38 -7.42 30.09 5.15
CA GLN A 38 -6.87 28.75 4.86
C GLN A 38 -7.83 27.57 4.68
N GLY A 39 -9.06 27.82 4.23
CA GLY A 39 -9.68 26.89 3.29
C GLY A 39 -9.04 27.12 1.92
N VAL A 40 -8.12 26.25 1.48
CA VAL A 40 -7.94 26.10 0.03
C VAL A 40 -9.23 25.45 -0.44
N ASP A 41 -10.13 26.26 -0.96
CA ASP A 41 -11.32 25.84 -1.69
C ASP A 41 -10.81 25.13 -2.96
N LEU A 42 -10.35 23.88 -2.81
CA LEU A 42 -10.25 22.98 -3.94
C LEU A 42 -11.69 22.65 -4.28
N GLU A 43 -12.29 23.44 -5.18
CA GLU A 43 -13.53 23.04 -5.83
C GLU A 43 -13.33 21.57 -6.27
N GLU A 44 -14.21 20.65 -5.86
CA GLU A 44 -14.12 19.23 -6.25
C GLU A 44 -14.11 19.04 -7.79
N ASP A 45 -14.46 20.10 -8.52
CA ASP A 45 -14.42 20.26 -9.97
C ASP A 45 -13.07 20.75 -10.54
N ASP A 46 -12.03 20.99 -9.73
CA ASP A 46 -10.71 21.36 -10.23
C ASP A 46 -10.14 20.21 -11.09
N PRO A 47 -9.93 20.41 -12.41
CA PRO A 47 -9.40 19.38 -13.29
C PRO A 47 -8.04 18.83 -12.83
N GLU A 48 -7.28 19.60 -12.05
CA GLU A 48 -5.98 19.17 -11.54
C GLU A 48 -6.11 18.18 -10.37
N TYR A 49 -7.11 18.35 -9.51
CA TYR A 49 -7.47 17.39 -8.45
C TYR A 49 -8.01 16.09 -9.06
N GLN A 50 -8.94 16.20 -10.01
CA GLN A 50 -9.53 15.05 -10.68
C GLN A 50 -8.45 14.19 -11.38
N LEU A 51 -7.53 14.83 -12.10
CA LEU A 51 -6.42 14.13 -12.75
C LEU A 51 -5.55 13.35 -11.74
N THR A 52 -5.35 13.91 -10.55
CA THR A 52 -4.56 13.27 -9.49
C THR A 52 -5.27 12.03 -8.93
N VAL A 53 -6.58 12.11 -8.70
CA VAL A 53 -7.40 10.96 -8.29
C VAL A 53 -7.40 9.87 -9.36
N GLU A 54 -7.56 10.25 -10.63
CA GLU A 54 -7.51 9.32 -11.77
C GLU A 54 -6.13 8.65 -11.91
N CYS A 55 -5.03 9.37 -11.71
CA CYS A 55 -3.69 8.81 -11.72
C CYS A 55 -3.48 7.76 -10.60
N ASN A 56 -4.07 7.98 -9.43
CA ASN A 56 -4.03 7.01 -8.34
C ASN A 56 -4.85 5.75 -8.66
N ALA A 57 -6.05 5.91 -9.23
CA ALA A 57 -6.85 4.79 -9.71
C ALA A 57 -6.09 3.97 -10.77
N LEU A 58 -5.51 4.64 -11.77
CA LEU A 58 -4.69 4.01 -12.80
C LEU A 58 -3.48 3.26 -12.20
N SER A 59 -2.87 3.78 -11.14
CA SER A 59 -1.75 3.12 -10.46
C SER A 59 -2.16 1.79 -9.81
N LEU A 60 -3.37 1.72 -9.27
CA LEU A 60 -3.94 0.48 -8.72
C LEU A 60 -4.25 -0.54 -9.84
N ASP A 61 -4.77 -0.07 -10.97
CA ASP A 61 -5.04 -0.93 -12.12
C ASP A 61 -3.74 -1.53 -12.69
N ILE A 62 -2.66 -0.73 -12.75
CA ILE A 62 -1.34 -1.22 -13.15
C ILE A 62 -0.84 -2.31 -12.20
N ASP A 63 -1.04 -2.17 -10.88
CA ASP A 63 -0.65 -3.21 -9.92
C ASP A 63 -1.40 -4.51 -10.13
N ASN A 64 -2.71 -4.43 -10.37
CA ASN A 64 -3.53 -5.59 -10.68
C ASN A 64 -3.06 -6.28 -11.97
N GLU A 65 -2.73 -5.53 -13.01
CA GLU A 65 -2.22 -6.11 -14.25
C GLU A 65 -0.83 -6.74 -14.08
N ILE A 66 0.06 -6.13 -13.28
CA ILE A 66 1.36 -6.72 -12.91
C ILE A 66 1.16 -8.08 -12.21
N LEU A 67 0.19 -8.19 -11.29
CA LEU A 67 -0.12 -9.45 -10.62
C LEU A 67 -0.63 -10.52 -11.59
N ILE A 68 -1.50 -10.15 -12.54
CA ILE A 68 -1.98 -11.07 -13.58
C ILE A 68 -0.81 -11.58 -14.43
N ILE A 69 0.07 -10.68 -14.87
CA ILE A 69 1.25 -11.05 -15.67
C ILE A 69 2.19 -11.93 -14.85
N HIS A 70 2.41 -11.63 -13.57
CA HIS A 70 3.23 -12.44 -12.69
C HIS A 70 2.71 -13.89 -12.57
N ASN A 71 1.40 -14.08 -12.41
CA ASN A 71 0.79 -15.41 -12.40
C ASN A 71 0.96 -16.13 -13.74
N PHE A 72 0.87 -15.43 -14.86
CA PHE A 72 1.16 -15.98 -16.18
C PHE A 72 2.62 -16.44 -16.32
N ILE A 73 3.59 -15.63 -15.86
CA ILE A 73 5.02 -15.99 -15.89
C ILE A 73 5.25 -17.22 -15.01
N ARG A 74 4.69 -17.26 -13.79
CA ARG A 74 4.80 -18.43 -12.89
C ARG A 74 4.27 -19.71 -13.52
N HIS A 75 3.07 -19.65 -14.11
CA HIS A 75 2.45 -20.82 -14.71
C HIS A 75 3.29 -21.42 -15.85
N ASN A 76 3.94 -20.59 -16.65
CA ASN A 76 4.81 -21.05 -17.73
C ASN A 76 6.20 -21.46 -17.22
N TYR A 77 6.79 -20.70 -16.31
CA TYR A 77 8.17 -20.93 -15.88
C TYR A 77 8.33 -22.07 -14.87
N ARG A 78 7.25 -22.48 -14.18
CA ARG A 78 7.26 -23.63 -13.25
C ARG A 78 7.78 -24.93 -13.86
N PHE A 79 7.60 -25.13 -15.18
CA PHE A 79 8.07 -26.34 -15.86
C PHE A 79 9.60 -26.44 -15.91
N LYS A 80 10.29 -25.30 -15.81
CA LYS A 80 11.75 -25.24 -15.74
C LYS A 80 12.23 -25.17 -14.30
N PHE A 81 11.65 -24.28 -13.50
CA PHE A 81 12.16 -24.02 -12.15
C PHE A 81 11.03 -23.59 -11.20
N GLN A 82 10.28 -24.59 -10.70
CA GLN A 82 9.14 -24.40 -9.82
C GLN A 82 9.52 -23.79 -8.46
N GLU A 83 10.73 -24.09 -7.96
CA GLU A 83 11.20 -23.63 -6.65
C GLU A 83 11.42 -22.11 -6.62
N LEU A 84 11.56 -21.45 -7.79
CA LEU A 84 11.74 -20.01 -7.84
C LEU A 84 10.57 -19.24 -7.21
N GLU A 85 9.35 -19.79 -7.26
CA GLU A 85 8.16 -19.13 -6.73
C GLU A 85 8.13 -19.07 -5.19
N SER A 86 8.74 -20.05 -4.51
CA SER A 86 8.86 -20.01 -3.05
C SER A 86 10.04 -19.17 -2.59
N LEU A 87 11.02 -18.91 -3.47
CA LEU A 87 12.22 -18.14 -3.15
C LEU A 87 12.04 -16.63 -3.41
N VAL A 88 11.27 -16.25 -4.43
CA VAL A 88 11.08 -14.85 -4.83
C VAL A 88 9.59 -14.52 -4.87
N HIS A 89 9.11 -13.88 -3.80
CA HIS A 89 7.70 -13.52 -3.66
C HIS A 89 7.30 -12.22 -4.37
N HIS A 90 8.25 -11.29 -4.55
CA HIS A 90 7.95 -9.99 -5.14
C HIS A 90 7.78 -10.10 -6.68
N PRO A 91 6.64 -9.67 -7.25
CA PRO A 91 6.33 -9.90 -8.67
C PRO A 91 7.36 -9.37 -9.67
N ILE A 92 7.90 -8.18 -9.39
CA ILE A 92 8.87 -7.51 -10.27
C ILE A 92 10.24 -8.15 -10.21
N ASP A 93 10.69 -8.54 -9.02
CA ASP A 93 11.98 -9.22 -8.87
C ASP A 93 11.93 -10.62 -9.45
N TYR A 94 10.79 -11.30 -9.31
CA TYR A 94 10.54 -12.57 -10.00
C TYR A 94 10.68 -12.41 -11.51
N ALA A 95 10.05 -11.39 -12.11
CA ALA A 95 10.17 -11.12 -13.55
C ALA A 95 11.62 -10.79 -13.97
N ARG A 96 12.37 -10.02 -13.18
CA ARG A 96 13.79 -9.72 -13.45
C ARG A 96 14.67 -10.97 -13.42
N VAL A 97 14.46 -11.82 -12.42
CA VAL A 97 15.22 -13.06 -12.23
C VAL A 97 14.89 -14.06 -13.33
N VAL A 98 13.61 -14.26 -13.67
CA VAL A 98 13.19 -15.11 -14.79
C VAL A 98 13.80 -14.63 -16.10
N LYS A 99 13.74 -13.32 -16.38
CA LYS A 99 14.37 -12.74 -17.58
C LYS A 99 15.88 -12.95 -17.61
N LYS A 100 16.56 -12.82 -16.48
CA LYS A 100 18.03 -12.95 -16.38
C LYS A 100 18.48 -14.40 -16.51
N ILE A 101 17.72 -15.35 -15.95
CA ILE A 101 18.01 -16.78 -16.03
C ILE A 101 17.62 -17.36 -17.42
N GLY A 102 16.46 -16.96 -17.96
CA GLY A 102 15.97 -17.44 -19.26
C GLY A 102 15.91 -18.97 -19.34
N ASN A 103 16.59 -19.58 -20.31
CA ASN A 103 16.72 -21.04 -20.44
C ASN A 103 18.10 -21.58 -20.01
N GLN A 104 18.91 -20.78 -19.30
CA GLN A 104 20.22 -21.24 -18.82
C GLN A 104 20.07 -22.39 -17.83
N MET A 105 20.89 -23.44 -18.01
CA MET A 105 20.95 -24.60 -17.13
C MET A 105 22.00 -24.43 -16.04
N ASP A 106 23.08 -23.70 -16.36
CA ASP A 106 24.12 -23.35 -15.40
C ASP A 106 23.89 -21.94 -14.87
N LEU A 107 23.43 -21.85 -13.61
CA LEU A 107 23.20 -20.57 -12.95
C LEU A 107 24.49 -19.87 -12.50
N SER A 108 25.64 -20.56 -12.49
CA SER A 108 26.93 -19.92 -12.16
C SER A 108 27.35 -18.89 -13.21
N LEU A 109 26.86 -19.04 -14.45
CA LEU A 109 27.08 -18.13 -15.56
C LEU A 109 26.15 -16.91 -15.54
N VAL A 110 25.13 -16.92 -14.67
CA VAL A 110 24.13 -15.87 -14.57
C VAL A 110 24.45 -14.97 -13.39
N ASP A 111 24.79 -13.72 -13.68
CA ASP A 111 24.95 -12.73 -12.63
C ASP A 111 23.60 -12.27 -12.08
N LEU A 112 23.28 -12.72 -10.86
CA LEU A 112 22.10 -12.34 -10.09
C LEU A 112 22.41 -11.29 -9.01
N GLN A 113 23.65 -10.80 -8.94
CA GLN A 113 24.03 -9.78 -7.96
C GLN A 113 23.24 -8.48 -8.22
N GLY A 114 22.77 -7.86 -7.15
CA GLY A 114 21.94 -6.65 -7.22
C GLY A 114 20.46 -6.87 -7.56
N LEU A 115 20.05 -8.10 -7.93
CA LEU A 115 18.64 -8.47 -8.08
C LEU A 115 18.07 -9.09 -6.80
N LEU A 116 18.85 -9.94 -6.14
CA LEU A 116 18.44 -10.66 -4.93
C LEU A 116 19.54 -10.58 -3.85
N PRO A 117 19.18 -10.69 -2.56
CA PRO A 117 20.14 -10.88 -1.48
C PRO A 117 21.00 -12.14 -1.66
N SER A 118 22.27 -12.09 -1.25
CA SER A 118 23.23 -13.20 -1.37
C SER A 118 22.73 -14.56 -0.84
N PRO A 119 22.01 -14.64 0.30
CA PRO A 119 21.46 -15.91 0.77
C PRO A 119 20.49 -16.55 -0.23
N ILE A 120 19.64 -15.74 -0.87
CA ILE A 120 18.66 -16.21 -1.85
C ILE A 120 19.37 -16.67 -3.13
N ILE A 121 20.40 -15.95 -3.58
CA ILE A 121 21.20 -16.35 -4.75
C ILE A 121 21.82 -17.74 -4.55
N MET A 122 22.37 -18.01 -3.37
CA MET A 122 22.96 -19.33 -3.05
C MET A 122 21.90 -20.43 -3.06
N VAL A 123 20.73 -20.19 -2.46
CA VAL A 123 19.65 -21.18 -2.46
C VAL A 123 19.14 -21.43 -3.89
N VAL A 124 18.97 -20.38 -4.70
CA VAL A 124 18.58 -20.47 -6.11
C VAL A 124 19.61 -21.29 -6.92
N SER A 125 20.91 -21.04 -6.74
CA SER A 125 21.96 -21.76 -7.49
C SER A 125 22.06 -23.24 -7.09
N VAL A 126 21.98 -23.53 -5.78
CA VAL A 126 22.00 -24.90 -5.26
C VAL A 126 20.75 -25.65 -5.71
N THR A 127 19.56 -25.08 -5.54
CA THR A 127 18.28 -25.72 -5.94
C THR A 127 18.23 -25.97 -7.43
N ALA A 128 18.66 -25.03 -8.27
CA ALA A 128 18.72 -25.24 -9.71
C ALA A 128 19.70 -26.34 -10.14
N SER A 129 20.81 -26.51 -9.40
CA SER A 129 21.81 -27.55 -9.67
C SER A 129 21.37 -28.94 -9.18
N THR A 130 20.59 -29.00 -8.10
CA THR A 130 20.09 -30.27 -7.53
C THR A 130 18.74 -30.70 -8.09
N THR A 131 17.99 -29.80 -8.72
CA THR A 131 16.69 -30.12 -9.31
C THR A 131 16.87 -30.95 -10.59
N THR A 132 16.69 -32.26 -10.45
CA THR A 132 16.67 -33.24 -11.54
C THR A 132 15.47 -33.08 -12.50
N GLY A 133 14.53 -32.17 -12.19
CA GLY A 133 13.23 -32.03 -12.85
C GLY A 133 13.09 -30.84 -13.84
N GLY A 134 14.06 -29.93 -13.88
CA GLY A 134 13.97 -28.74 -14.73
C GLY A 134 14.25 -29.07 -16.19
N LYS A 135 13.19 -29.13 -17.02
CA LYS A 135 13.35 -29.29 -18.46
C LYS A 135 13.47 -27.92 -19.13
N PRO A 136 14.30 -27.77 -20.18
CA PRO A 136 14.35 -26.54 -20.95
C PRO A 136 12.98 -26.27 -21.55
N LEU A 137 12.51 -25.02 -21.43
CA LEU A 137 11.25 -24.61 -22.01
C LEU A 137 11.34 -24.59 -23.54
N PRO A 138 10.27 -24.94 -24.27
CA PRO A 138 10.20 -24.72 -25.71
C PRO A 138 10.41 -23.24 -26.03
N GLU A 139 11.15 -22.95 -27.10
CA GLU A 139 11.53 -21.58 -27.47
C GLU A 139 10.32 -20.64 -27.63
N GLN A 140 9.21 -21.15 -28.18
CA GLN A 140 7.96 -20.38 -28.30
C GLN A 140 7.37 -19.96 -26.95
N VAL A 141 7.43 -20.83 -25.94
CA VAL A 141 6.92 -20.55 -24.59
C VAL A 141 7.89 -19.63 -23.86
N LEU A 142 9.19 -19.85 -24.03
CA LEU A 142 10.23 -18.99 -23.47
C LEU A 142 10.07 -17.55 -23.98
N ASN A 143 9.94 -17.35 -25.29
CA ASN A 143 9.82 -16.02 -25.88
C ASN A 143 8.58 -15.28 -25.34
N LYS A 144 7.43 -15.95 -25.27
CA LYS A 144 6.21 -15.38 -24.64
C LYS A 144 6.41 -15.05 -23.16
N THR A 145 7.16 -15.88 -22.44
CA THR A 145 7.44 -15.67 -21.02
C THR A 145 8.35 -14.45 -20.83
N ILE A 146 9.39 -14.30 -21.67
CA ILE A 146 10.31 -13.15 -21.64
C ILE A 146 9.57 -11.87 -22.04
N GLU A 147 8.73 -11.91 -23.08
CA GLU A 147 7.88 -10.78 -23.49
C GLU A 147 6.95 -10.33 -22.35
N ALA A 148 6.35 -11.29 -21.62
CA ALA A 148 5.55 -11.00 -20.44
C ALA A 148 6.39 -10.34 -19.33
N CYS A 149 7.64 -10.79 -19.12
CA CYS A 149 8.55 -10.14 -18.17
C CYS A 149 8.84 -8.68 -18.58
N ASP A 150 9.07 -8.43 -19.87
CA ASP A 150 9.31 -7.09 -20.40
C ASP A 150 8.10 -6.18 -20.23
N ARG A 151 6.89 -6.69 -20.49
CA ARG A 151 5.64 -5.97 -20.24
C ARG A 151 5.49 -5.61 -18.76
N ALA A 152 5.73 -6.55 -17.85
CA ALA A 152 5.66 -6.29 -16.41
C ALA A 152 6.65 -5.19 -15.96
N LEU A 153 7.88 -5.22 -16.48
CA LEU A 153 8.89 -4.21 -16.18
C LEU A 153 8.54 -2.84 -16.79
N ALA A 154 7.98 -2.82 -17.99
CA ALA A 154 7.49 -1.60 -18.62
C ALA A 154 6.36 -0.98 -17.81
N LEU A 155 5.36 -1.76 -17.39
CA LEU A 155 4.27 -1.33 -16.52
C LEU A 155 4.77 -0.79 -15.19
N HIS A 156 5.72 -1.48 -14.55
CA HIS A 156 6.32 -1.00 -13.31
C HIS A 156 7.04 0.35 -13.50
N SER A 157 7.75 0.54 -14.61
CA SER A 157 8.40 1.82 -14.91
C SER A 157 7.40 2.93 -15.23
N ALA A 158 6.29 2.61 -15.88
CA ALA A 158 5.21 3.55 -16.17
C ALA A 158 4.50 3.97 -14.87
N LYS A 159 4.18 3.03 -13.98
CA LYS A 159 3.65 3.29 -12.65
C LYS A 159 4.53 4.27 -11.88
N LYS A 160 5.85 4.05 -11.88
CA LYS A 160 6.79 4.95 -11.22
C LYS A 160 6.65 6.39 -11.74
N LYS A 161 6.57 6.59 -13.06
CA LYS A 161 6.38 7.94 -13.63
C LYS A 161 5.04 8.56 -13.23
N VAL A 162 3.98 7.77 -13.14
CA VAL A 162 2.66 8.24 -12.67
C VAL A 162 2.74 8.67 -11.21
N LEU A 163 3.39 7.88 -10.36
CA LEU A 163 3.60 8.23 -8.94
C LEU A 163 4.48 9.48 -8.78
N ASP A 164 5.59 9.57 -9.51
CA ASP A 164 6.46 10.75 -9.49
C ASP A 164 5.69 12.03 -9.92
N PHE A 165 4.77 11.91 -10.90
CA PHE A 165 3.88 12.99 -11.31
C PHE A 165 2.88 13.37 -10.22
N VAL A 166 2.22 12.38 -9.61
CA VAL A 166 1.27 12.60 -8.51
C VAL A 166 1.97 13.26 -7.32
N GLU A 167 3.17 12.81 -6.95
CA GLU A 167 3.97 13.42 -5.88
C GLU A 167 4.32 14.88 -6.18
N SER A 168 4.74 15.18 -7.41
CA SER A 168 5.04 16.55 -7.84
C SER A 168 3.81 17.47 -7.79
N ARG A 169 2.60 16.94 -8.00
CA ARG A 169 1.34 17.70 -7.96
C ARG A 169 0.74 17.78 -6.56
N MET A 170 0.96 16.77 -5.72
CA MET A 170 0.51 16.73 -4.34
C MET A 170 1.10 17.87 -3.52
N GLY A 171 2.34 18.30 -3.80
CA GLY A 171 2.94 19.47 -3.15
C GLY A 171 2.26 20.82 -3.46
N TYR A 172 1.46 20.89 -4.52
CA TYR A 172 0.69 22.08 -4.91
C TYR A 172 -0.80 21.96 -4.54
N ILE A 173 -1.38 20.78 -4.74
CA ILE A 173 -2.80 20.48 -4.45
C ILE A 173 -3.01 20.31 -2.94
N ALA A 174 -2.05 19.73 -2.22
CA ALA A 174 -2.10 19.55 -0.77
C ALA A 174 -0.72 19.90 -0.18
N PRO A 175 -0.35 21.20 -0.08
CA PRO A 175 0.95 21.62 0.49
C PRO A 175 1.17 21.11 1.92
N ASN A 176 0.09 20.75 2.60
CA ASN A 176 0.08 20.13 3.92
C ASN A 176 -0.21 18.62 3.81
N THR A 177 0.44 17.89 2.88
CA THR A 177 0.33 16.43 2.83
C THR A 177 0.48 15.90 4.23
N THR A 178 -0.60 15.29 4.71
CA THR A 178 -0.77 14.84 6.07
C THR A 178 0.53 14.22 6.59
N PRO A 179 1.19 14.80 7.61
CA PRO A 179 2.49 14.34 8.09
C PRO A 179 2.45 12.83 8.33
N PRO A 180 3.53 12.06 8.08
CA PRO A 180 3.52 10.62 8.30
C PRO A 180 3.01 10.22 9.71
N SER A 181 3.31 11.05 10.71
CA SER A 181 2.79 10.94 12.09
C SER A 181 1.27 11.11 12.19
N PHE A 182 0.70 12.10 11.50
CA PHE A 182 -0.73 12.33 11.45
C PHE A 182 -1.47 11.25 10.66
N ARG A 183 -0.89 10.79 9.54
CA ARG A 183 -1.43 9.69 8.75
C ARG A 183 -1.54 8.43 9.59
N MET A 184 -0.50 8.12 10.36
CA MET A 184 -0.50 6.98 11.27
C MET A 184 -1.55 7.14 12.39
N ARG A 185 -1.71 8.34 12.95
CA ARG A 185 -2.73 8.64 13.98
C ARG A 185 -4.16 8.51 13.41
N ALA A 186 -4.41 9.06 12.22
CA ALA A 186 -5.70 8.96 11.54
C ALA A 186 -6.05 7.51 11.16
N CYS A 187 -5.10 6.75 10.60
CA CYS A 187 -5.29 5.33 10.30
C CYS A 187 -5.59 4.51 11.55
N ARG A 188 -4.90 4.80 12.67
CA ARG A 188 -5.14 4.12 13.95
C ARG A 188 -6.53 4.41 14.50
N LEU A 189 -6.94 5.68 14.56
CA LEU A 189 -8.28 6.08 15.01
C LEU A 189 -9.37 5.43 14.14
N LEU A 190 -9.20 5.44 12.81
CA LEU A 190 -10.10 4.78 11.87
C LEU A 190 -10.23 3.28 12.15
N ALA A 191 -9.11 2.59 12.39
CA ALA A 191 -9.11 1.17 12.70
C ALA A 191 -9.84 0.86 14.02
N GLU A 192 -9.53 1.61 15.09
CA GLU A 192 -10.17 1.47 16.40
C GLU A 192 -11.70 1.62 16.32
N LYS A 193 -12.16 2.72 15.72
CA LYS A 193 -13.59 3.02 15.62
C LYS A 193 -14.31 2.06 14.66
N SER A 194 -13.64 1.56 13.62
CA SER A 194 -14.19 0.53 12.72
C SER A 194 -14.35 -0.83 13.40
N ILE A 195 -13.40 -1.21 14.27
CA ILE A 195 -13.48 -2.44 15.07
C ILE A 195 -14.64 -2.34 16.06
N LEU A 196 -14.78 -1.20 16.76
CA LEU A 196 -15.91 -0.95 17.65
C LEU A 196 -17.25 -1.02 16.93
N ALA A 197 -17.35 -0.42 15.73
CA ALA A 197 -18.55 -0.52 14.90
C ALA A 197 -18.86 -1.98 14.53
N ALA A 198 -17.85 -2.75 14.11
CA ALA A 198 -18.02 -4.17 13.76
C ALA A 198 -18.43 -5.03 14.98
N GLN A 199 -17.93 -4.72 16.18
CA GLN A 199 -18.34 -5.38 17.42
C GLN A 199 -19.79 -5.08 17.78
N VAL A 200 -20.22 -3.82 17.68
CA VAL A 200 -21.61 -3.39 17.90
C VAL A 200 -22.57 -4.08 16.92
N ASP A 201 -22.16 -4.20 15.65
CA ASP A 201 -22.93 -4.91 14.61
C ASP A 201 -23.00 -6.42 14.86
N SER A 202 -21.90 -7.04 15.31
CA SER A 202 -21.85 -8.48 15.65
C SER A 202 -22.77 -8.83 16.82
N ILE A 203 -23.02 -7.91 17.73
CA ILE A 203 -23.92 -8.09 18.89
C ILE A 203 -25.38 -7.78 18.51
N ARG A 204 -25.67 -7.41 17.26
CA ARG A 204 -26.97 -6.85 16.79
C ARG A 204 -27.41 -5.64 17.65
N GLY A 205 -26.44 -4.85 18.10
CA GLY A 205 -26.62 -3.84 19.14
C GLY A 205 -27.43 -2.61 18.71
N ASP A 206 -27.42 -2.24 17.42
CA ASP A 206 -28.18 -1.08 16.93
C ASP A 206 -28.66 -1.23 15.47
N PRO A 207 -29.88 -1.75 15.24
CA PRO A 207 -30.49 -1.83 13.91
C PRO A 207 -30.79 -0.45 13.30
N SER A 208 -30.73 0.63 14.09
CA SER A 208 -30.99 1.98 13.61
C SER A 208 -29.76 2.60 12.96
N GLY A 209 -28.55 2.06 13.13
CA GLY A 209 -27.29 2.61 12.61
C GLY A 209 -26.93 3.99 13.16
N LYS A 210 -27.46 4.36 14.34
CA LYS A 210 -27.14 5.64 15.01
C LYS A 210 -25.73 5.59 15.59
N THR A 211 -25.34 4.47 16.20
CA THR A 211 -24.00 4.28 16.76
C THR A 211 -22.93 4.39 15.68
N GLY A 212 -23.12 3.76 14.51
CA GLY A 212 -22.20 3.85 13.39
C GLY A 212 -22.06 5.27 12.81
N ARG A 213 -23.17 6.03 12.75
CA ARG A 213 -23.13 7.45 12.35
C ARG A 213 -22.39 8.31 13.37
N SER A 214 -22.65 8.12 14.66
CA SER A 214 -21.95 8.83 15.74
C SER A 214 -20.44 8.57 15.72
N LEU A 215 -20.02 7.33 15.50
CA LEU A 215 -18.60 6.97 15.37
C LEU A 215 -17.96 7.60 14.13
N LYS A 216 -18.69 7.63 13.01
CA LYS A 216 -18.25 8.33 11.79
C LYS A 216 -18.06 9.83 12.03
N ASP A 217 -19.03 10.49 12.67
CA ASP A 217 -18.98 11.93 12.94
C ASP A 217 -17.84 12.29 13.89
N GLU A 218 -17.54 11.41 14.87
CA GLU A 218 -16.42 11.55 15.79
C GLU A 218 -15.06 11.41 15.07
N ILE A 219 -14.94 10.45 14.14
CA ILE A 219 -13.75 10.30 13.29
C ILE A 219 -13.52 11.56 12.46
N HIS A 220 -14.56 12.07 11.79
CA HIS A 220 -14.47 13.30 11.00
C HIS A 220 -14.03 14.49 11.86
N LYS A 221 -14.71 14.71 12.99
CA LYS A 221 -14.39 15.81 13.92
C LYS A 221 -12.94 15.74 14.44
N THR A 222 -12.41 14.54 14.67
CA THR A 222 -11.05 14.36 15.20
C THR A 222 -9.98 14.55 14.12
N ILE A 223 -10.26 14.08 12.90
CA ILE A 223 -9.37 14.30 11.74
C ILE A 223 -9.33 15.78 11.39
N ASP A 224 -10.48 16.45 11.32
CA ASP A 224 -10.58 17.87 10.98
C ASP A 224 -9.82 18.72 12.01
N LYS A 225 -10.06 18.52 13.32
CA LYS A 225 -9.34 19.21 14.39
C LYS A 225 -7.83 18.97 14.37
N GLY A 226 -7.42 17.76 14.03
CA GLY A 226 -6.04 17.37 14.03
C GLY A 226 -5.23 17.98 12.87
N LEU A 227 -5.86 18.24 11.72
CA LEU A 227 -5.23 18.94 10.59
C LEU A 227 -4.84 20.39 10.95
N TYR A 228 -5.56 21.03 11.87
CA TYR A 228 -5.28 22.40 12.35
C TYR A 228 -4.16 22.50 13.40
N GLN A 229 -3.65 21.37 13.93
CA GLN A 229 -2.61 21.37 14.98
C GLN A 229 -1.19 21.14 14.46
N VAL A 230 -0.99 20.97 13.14
CA VAL A 230 0.35 20.84 12.56
C VAL A 230 0.98 22.23 12.50
N PRO A 231 2.03 22.54 13.29
CA PRO A 231 2.73 23.81 13.13
C PRO A 231 3.44 23.79 11.78
N THR A 232 3.27 24.86 11.00
CA THR A 232 4.05 25.16 9.79
C THR A 232 5.55 25.15 10.05
#